data_AF-A0A7S1R255-F1
#
_entry.id   AF-A0A7S1R255-F1
#
_cell.length_a   1.000
_cell.length_b   1.000
_cell.length_c   1.000
_cell.angle_alpha   90.00
_cell.angle_beta   90.00
_cell.angle_gamma   90.00
#
_symmetry.space_group_name_H-M   'P 1'
#
loop_
_entity.id
_entity.type
_entity.pdbx_description
1 polymer ?
#
loop_
_entity_poly.entity_id
_entity_poly.type
_entity_poly.pdbx_seq_one_letter_code
_entity_poly.pdbx_strand_id
1 'polypeptide(L)'
;AAQRVQRFAEAEGSGALKTPVLAAKLSTTVLLTDPFNEDALRESEDPRSETMSALHERLVRDKVVGEEQSLHGRAHAASPGDIRGMLADASAFYSLGFSRFFGSIGAGRFASQDLRHVALLALFDRAINDGSFRRQTKTGSTRTPQELAAEDAFSLALIAAFRGVMCTVLAVAPVPVALGMRCLEAFAREMREGRTIGKAMERLLVLTAPAGVRHARP
;
A
#
# COMPACT_ATOMS: atom_id res chain seq x y z
N ALA A 1 -32.08 -2.07 34.79
CA ALA A 1 -31.37 -2.13 33.49
C ALA A 1 -29.93 -2.67 33.62
N ALA A 2 -29.20 -2.40 34.73
CA ALA A 2 -27.80 -2.83 34.89
C ALA A 2 -27.55 -4.34 35.11
N GLN A 3 -28.55 -5.12 35.54
CA GLN A 3 -28.38 -6.56 35.81
C GLN A 3 -28.38 -7.46 34.56
N ARG A 4 -28.71 -6.94 33.37
CA ARG A 4 -28.79 -7.75 32.15
C ARG A 4 -27.45 -7.92 31.43
N VAL A 5 -26.46 -7.09 31.74
CA VAL A 5 -25.13 -7.11 31.09
C VAL A 5 -24.16 -8.08 31.79
N GLN A 6 -24.35 -8.35 33.09
CA GLN A 6 -23.49 -9.27 33.83
C GLN A 6 -23.71 -10.76 33.52
N ARG A 7 -24.88 -11.16 32.99
CA ARG A 7 -25.17 -12.58 32.73
C ARG A 7 -24.49 -13.17 31.49
N PHE A 8 -23.88 -12.35 30.64
CA PHE A 8 -23.08 -12.82 29.50
C PHE A 8 -21.58 -12.94 29.81
N ALA A 9 -21.13 -12.54 31.01
CA ALA A 9 -19.73 -12.60 31.37
C ALA A 9 -19.29 -13.95 31.97
N GLU A 10 -20.23 -14.82 32.37
CA GLU A 10 -19.93 -16.03 33.16
C GLU A 10 -20.39 -17.34 32.51
N ALA A 11 -20.98 -17.29 31.32
CA ALA A 11 -21.44 -18.47 30.60
C ALA A 11 -20.92 -18.45 29.17
N GLU A 12 -19.65 -18.81 29.00
CA GLU A 12 -19.12 -19.59 27.88
C GLU A 12 -17.61 -19.70 28.06
N GLY A 13 -17.08 -20.92 27.97
CA GLY A 13 -15.65 -21.18 28.12
C GLY A 13 -14.83 -20.25 27.22
N SER A 14 -13.60 -19.96 27.62
CA SER A 14 -12.62 -19.19 26.86
C SER A 14 -12.20 -19.91 25.57
N GLY A 15 -13.16 -20.15 24.68
CA GLY A 15 -12.92 -20.34 23.27
C GLY A 15 -12.45 -18.99 22.75
N ALA A 16 -11.15 -18.70 22.93
CA ALA A 16 -10.51 -17.64 22.19
C ALA A 16 -10.96 -17.80 20.74
N LEU A 17 -11.61 -16.76 20.19
CA LEU A 17 -12.00 -16.71 18.79
C LEU A 17 -10.73 -17.05 18.00
N LYS A 18 -10.64 -18.29 17.50
CA LYS A 18 -9.54 -18.74 16.66
C LYS A 18 -9.81 -18.14 15.28
N THR A 19 -9.50 -16.85 15.14
CA THR A 19 -9.48 -16.22 13.83
C THR A 19 -8.35 -16.87 13.04
N PRO A 20 -8.64 -17.52 11.90
CA PRO A 20 -7.58 -18.07 11.07
C PRO A 20 -6.66 -16.93 10.63
N VAL A 21 -5.37 -17.05 10.96
CA VAL A 21 -4.36 -16.11 10.48
C VAL A 21 -4.13 -16.40 9.01
N LEU A 22 -4.49 -15.45 8.15
CA LEU A 22 -4.25 -15.57 6.71
C LEU A 22 -2.77 -15.36 6.42
N ALA A 23 -2.20 -16.22 5.58
CA ALA A 23 -0.86 -16.03 5.06
C ALA A 23 -0.92 -15.41 3.66
N ALA A 24 -0.05 -14.44 3.38
CA ALA A 24 0.19 -13.98 2.02
C ALA A 24 0.73 -15.15 1.19
N LYS A 25 0.13 -15.38 0.01
CA LYS A 25 0.55 -16.37 -0.96
C LYS A 25 1.27 -15.65 -2.10
N LEU A 26 2.51 -16.02 -2.36
CA LEU A 26 3.33 -15.39 -3.41
C LEU A 26 2.63 -15.37 -4.78
N SER A 27 1.91 -16.43 -5.14
CA SER A 27 1.19 -16.54 -6.42
C SER A 27 0.08 -15.50 -6.59
N THR A 28 -0.43 -14.94 -5.49
CA THR A 28 -1.45 -13.88 -5.51
C THR A 28 -1.01 -12.64 -4.74
N THR A 29 0.30 -12.43 -4.61
CA THR A 29 0.85 -11.14 -4.16
C THR A 29 0.90 -10.21 -5.36
N VAL A 30 0.18 -9.10 -5.28
CA VAL A 30 0.07 -8.14 -6.38
C VAL A 30 0.84 -6.87 -6.07
N LEU A 31 1.56 -6.35 -7.06
CA LEU A 31 2.31 -5.10 -6.97
C LEU A 31 1.74 -4.05 -7.93
N LEU A 32 1.37 -2.89 -7.38
CA LEU A 32 1.06 -1.68 -8.12
C LEU A 32 2.21 -0.67 -7.94
N THR A 33 2.80 -0.21 -9.04
CA THR A 33 3.83 0.83 -8.99
C THR A 33 3.50 1.97 -9.93
N ASP A 34 3.71 3.20 -9.46
CA ASP A 34 3.53 4.44 -10.20
C ASP A 34 2.24 4.46 -11.05
N PRO A 35 1.05 4.34 -10.45
CA PRO A 35 -0.21 4.12 -11.17
C PRO A 35 -0.56 5.20 -12.21
N PHE A 36 0.13 6.33 -12.20
CA PHE A 36 -0.11 7.45 -13.10
C PHE A 36 1.12 7.83 -13.96
N ASN A 37 2.16 6.99 -13.97
CA ASN A 37 3.40 7.21 -14.74
C ASN A 37 4.03 8.59 -14.47
N GLU A 38 4.21 8.91 -13.20
CA GLU A 38 4.74 10.19 -12.73
C GLU A 38 6.19 10.14 -12.32
N ASP A 39 6.80 8.95 -12.34
CA ASP A 39 8.21 8.82 -12.09
C ASP A 39 8.98 9.53 -13.20
N ALA A 40 9.38 10.77 -12.90
CA ALA A 40 10.12 11.63 -13.81
C ALA A 40 11.61 11.30 -13.80
N LEU A 41 12.07 10.37 -12.96
CA LEU A 41 13.46 9.93 -12.97
C LEU A 41 13.74 9.24 -14.30
N ARG A 42 14.70 9.79 -15.04
CA ARG A 42 15.20 9.19 -16.27
C ARG A 42 16.60 8.65 -16.00
N GLU A 43 16.84 7.42 -16.41
CA GLU A 43 18.19 6.82 -16.39
C GLU A 43 19.21 7.69 -17.16
N SER A 44 18.74 8.45 -18.16
CA SER A 44 19.55 9.39 -18.94
C SER A 44 20.01 10.63 -18.16
N GLU A 45 19.33 10.98 -17.06
CA GLU A 45 19.61 12.18 -16.26
C GLU A 45 20.48 11.87 -15.06
N ASP A 46 20.33 10.68 -14.46
CA ASP A 46 21.24 10.14 -13.46
C ASP A 46 21.30 8.59 -13.57
N PRO A 47 22.41 8.02 -14.07
CA PRO A 47 22.59 6.57 -14.18
C PRO A 47 22.57 5.83 -12.83
N ARG A 48 22.70 6.56 -11.71
CA ARG A 48 22.59 6.00 -10.34
C ARG A 48 21.18 6.07 -9.79
N SER A 49 20.28 6.81 -10.44
CA SER A 49 18.89 6.92 -10.03
C SER A 49 18.09 5.77 -10.64
N GLU A 50 17.64 4.89 -9.76
CA GLU A 50 16.74 3.81 -10.12
C GLU A 50 15.32 4.34 -10.30
N THR A 51 14.61 3.86 -11.33
CA THR A 51 13.19 4.18 -11.58
C THR A 51 12.26 3.15 -10.94
N MET A 52 11.02 3.54 -10.64
CA MET A 52 9.97 2.63 -10.17
C MET A 52 9.69 1.51 -11.19
N SER A 53 9.84 1.78 -12.49
CA SER A 53 9.72 0.76 -13.57
C SER A 53 10.79 -0.33 -13.39
N ALA A 54 12.05 0.08 -13.22
CA ALA A 54 13.17 -0.85 -13.04
C ALA A 54 13.02 -1.69 -11.77
N LEU A 55 12.56 -1.07 -10.68
CA LEU A 55 12.24 -1.80 -9.45
C LEU A 55 11.11 -2.80 -9.66
N HIS A 56 10.02 -2.39 -10.30
CA HIS A 56 8.86 -3.24 -10.58
C HIS A 56 9.28 -4.48 -11.37
N GLU A 57 9.95 -4.28 -12.50
CA GLU A 57 10.45 -5.34 -13.37
C GLU A 57 11.39 -6.29 -12.61
N ARG A 58 12.26 -5.74 -11.75
CA ARG A 58 13.14 -6.56 -10.90
C ARG A 58 12.35 -7.43 -9.93
N LEU A 59 11.37 -6.88 -9.21
CA LEU A 59 10.59 -7.65 -8.23
C LEU A 59 9.75 -8.75 -8.87
N VAL A 60 9.17 -8.49 -10.06
CA VAL A 60 8.42 -9.49 -10.83
C VAL A 60 9.36 -10.57 -11.36
N ARG A 61 10.43 -10.19 -12.06
CA ARG A 61 11.42 -11.12 -12.64
C ARG A 61 12.07 -12.00 -11.59
N ASP A 62 12.43 -11.44 -10.44
CA ASP A 62 13.06 -12.16 -9.33
C ASP A 62 12.05 -13.05 -8.56
N LYS A 63 10.76 -13.04 -8.94
CA LYS A 63 9.65 -13.74 -8.28
C LYS A 63 9.51 -13.37 -6.80
N VAL A 64 9.66 -12.08 -6.51
CA VAL A 64 9.39 -11.50 -5.18
C VAL A 64 7.89 -11.20 -5.04
N VAL A 65 7.22 -10.91 -6.15
CA VAL A 65 5.77 -10.72 -6.28
C VAL A 65 5.22 -11.57 -7.43
N GLY A 66 3.90 -11.73 -7.50
CA GLY A 66 3.24 -12.40 -8.63
C GLY A 66 3.20 -11.54 -9.88
N GLU A 67 3.30 -12.14 -11.05
CA GLU A 67 3.32 -11.44 -12.35
C GLU A 67 1.91 -11.12 -12.86
N GLU A 68 0.98 -12.08 -12.76
CA GLU A 68 -0.27 -12.16 -13.52
C GLU A 68 -1.25 -10.99 -13.30
N GLN A 69 -1.05 -10.19 -12.26
CA GLN A 69 -1.87 -9.01 -11.95
C GLN A 69 -1.05 -7.79 -11.52
N SER A 70 0.29 -7.89 -11.50
CA SER A 70 1.13 -6.75 -11.11
C SER A 70 1.19 -5.73 -12.24
N LEU A 71 1.10 -4.45 -11.89
CA LEU A 71 0.97 -3.36 -12.84
C LEU A 71 1.93 -2.22 -12.52
N HIS A 72 2.57 -1.71 -13.57
CA HIS A 72 3.31 -0.47 -13.55
C HIS A 72 2.66 0.56 -14.49
N GLY A 73 2.54 1.82 -14.06
CA GLY A 73 1.76 2.82 -14.82
C GLY A 73 2.33 3.20 -16.18
N ARG A 74 3.60 2.87 -16.47
CA ARG A 74 4.17 3.02 -17.83
C ARG A 74 3.43 2.19 -18.87
N ALA A 75 2.86 1.04 -18.49
CA ALA A 75 2.06 0.22 -19.40
C ALA A 75 0.72 0.92 -19.72
N HIS A 76 0.05 1.40 -18.68
CA HIS A 76 -1.10 2.31 -18.76
C HIS A 76 -1.40 2.85 -17.36
N ALA A 77 -2.03 4.02 -17.29
CA ALA A 77 -2.48 4.56 -16.01
C ALA A 77 -3.58 3.66 -15.41
N ALA A 78 -3.39 3.23 -14.16
CA ALA A 78 -4.31 2.34 -13.47
C ALA A 78 -5.63 3.07 -13.18
N SER A 79 -6.73 2.54 -13.70
CA SER A 79 -8.06 3.02 -13.35
C SER A 79 -8.48 2.51 -11.96
N PRO A 80 -9.47 3.15 -11.31
CA PRO A 80 -10.08 2.60 -10.10
C PRO A 80 -10.62 1.17 -10.27
N GLY A 81 -11.03 0.80 -11.49
CA GLY A 81 -11.51 -0.55 -11.81
C GLY A 81 -10.38 -1.57 -11.80
N ASP A 82 -9.21 -1.21 -12.32
CA ASP A 82 -8.03 -2.08 -12.36
C ASP A 82 -7.55 -2.37 -10.93
N ILE A 83 -7.43 -1.34 -10.09
CA ILE A 83 -7.02 -1.49 -8.68
C ILE A 83 -8.02 -2.35 -7.91
N ARG A 84 -9.32 -2.22 -8.19
CA ARG A 84 -10.37 -3.07 -7.59
C ARG A 84 -10.21 -4.53 -8.03
N GLY A 85 -9.93 -4.77 -9.31
CA GLY A 85 -9.67 -6.11 -9.84
C GLY A 85 -8.44 -6.75 -9.19
N MET A 86 -7.34 -5.99 -9.08
CA MET A 86 -6.12 -6.42 -8.41
C MET A 86 -6.36 -6.81 -6.94
N LEU A 87 -7.18 -6.04 -6.21
CA LEU A 87 -7.52 -6.35 -4.81
C LEU A 87 -8.45 -7.57 -4.65
N ALA A 88 -9.28 -7.87 -5.65
CA ALA A 88 -10.27 -8.93 -5.57
C ALA A 88 -9.63 -10.33 -5.45
N ASP A 89 -8.47 -10.54 -6.06
CA ASP A 89 -7.77 -11.85 -6.06
C ASP A 89 -6.50 -11.85 -5.20
N ALA A 90 -6.05 -10.69 -4.72
CA ALA A 90 -4.82 -10.55 -3.96
C ALA A 90 -4.90 -11.19 -2.57
N SER A 91 -3.90 -12.00 -2.21
CA SER A 91 -3.65 -12.35 -0.79
C SER A 91 -2.77 -11.31 -0.10
N ALA A 92 -1.95 -10.60 -0.87
CA ALA A 92 -1.22 -9.41 -0.43
C ALA A 92 -1.19 -8.37 -1.55
N PHE A 93 -1.34 -7.11 -1.20
CA PHE A 93 -1.32 -6.00 -2.15
C PHE A 93 -0.26 -4.98 -1.75
N TYR A 94 0.68 -4.72 -2.64
CA TYR A 94 1.74 -3.75 -2.47
C TYR A 94 1.51 -2.55 -3.39
N SER A 95 1.61 -1.35 -2.85
CA SER A 95 1.56 -0.11 -3.65
C SER A 95 2.79 0.75 -3.38
N LEU A 96 3.31 1.36 -4.45
CA LEU A 96 4.33 2.39 -4.40
C LEU A 96 4.00 3.46 -5.45
N GLY A 97 3.93 4.72 -5.05
CA GLY A 97 3.60 5.81 -5.96
C GLY A 97 3.60 7.18 -5.31
N PHE A 98 3.28 8.20 -6.11
CA PHE A 98 3.34 9.61 -5.72
C PHE A 98 2.03 10.20 -5.17
N SER A 99 0.99 9.37 -4.97
CA SER A 99 -0.32 9.82 -4.48
C SER A 99 -0.71 9.13 -3.20
N ARG A 100 -1.71 9.69 -2.49
CA ARG A 100 -2.45 8.92 -1.50
C ARG A 100 -3.21 7.80 -2.19
N PHE A 101 -3.31 6.63 -1.57
CA PHE A 101 -3.96 5.45 -2.18
C PHE A 101 -5.42 5.68 -2.59
N PHE A 102 -6.21 6.36 -1.75
CA PHE A 102 -7.58 6.77 -2.09
C PHE A 102 -7.63 7.88 -3.15
N GLY A 103 -6.50 8.51 -3.48
CA GLY A 103 -6.33 9.30 -4.69
C GLY A 103 -6.59 8.46 -5.95
N SER A 104 -6.14 7.20 -5.93
CA SER A 104 -6.17 6.27 -7.08
C SER A 104 -7.47 5.49 -7.23
N ILE A 105 -7.98 4.89 -6.14
CA ILE A 105 -9.21 4.06 -6.18
C ILE A 105 -10.48 4.82 -5.74
N GLY A 106 -10.33 5.79 -4.82
CA GLY A 106 -11.43 6.45 -4.12
C GLY A 106 -11.92 5.66 -2.91
N ALA A 107 -12.16 6.36 -1.79
CA ALA A 107 -12.52 5.75 -0.51
C ALA A 107 -13.82 4.93 -0.59
N GLY A 108 -14.87 5.45 -1.22
CA GLY A 108 -16.16 4.74 -1.36
C GLY A 108 -16.06 3.44 -2.15
N ARG A 109 -15.29 3.44 -3.25
CA ARG A 109 -15.04 2.22 -4.04
C ARG A 109 -14.23 1.21 -3.23
N PHE A 110 -13.21 1.66 -2.52
CA PHE A 110 -12.42 0.78 -1.66
C PHE A 110 -13.28 0.17 -0.54
N ALA A 111 -14.08 0.98 0.14
CA ALA A 111 -14.98 0.56 1.22
C ALA A 111 -16.08 -0.41 0.76
N SER A 112 -16.47 -0.41 -0.52
CA SER A 112 -17.46 -1.36 -1.04
C SER A 112 -16.94 -2.78 -1.26
N GLN A 113 -15.62 -3.02 -1.21
CA GLN A 113 -15.02 -4.33 -1.51
C GLN A 113 -15.08 -5.28 -0.31
N ASP A 114 -15.19 -6.58 -0.54
CA ASP A 114 -14.86 -7.60 0.48
C ASP A 114 -13.38 -7.93 0.38
N LEU A 115 -12.61 -7.62 1.43
CA LEU A 115 -11.17 -7.80 1.48
C LEU A 115 -10.76 -8.79 2.58
N ARG A 116 -11.70 -9.61 3.08
CA ARG A 116 -11.44 -10.62 4.11
C ARG A 116 -10.42 -11.68 3.71
N HIS A 117 -10.10 -11.81 2.42
CA HIS A 117 -9.04 -12.71 1.91
C HIS A 117 -7.66 -12.06 1.85
N VAL A 118 -7.58 -10.73 2.01
CA VAL A 118 -6.32 -9.97 1.93
C VAL A 118 -5.61 -10.04 3.29
N ALA A 119 -4.53 -10.82 3.35
CA ALA A 119 -3.70 -10.94 4.54
C ALA A 119 -2.90 -9.66 4.82
N LEU A 120 -2.48 -8.95 3.77
CA LEU A 120 -1.56 -7.82 3.88
C LEU A 120 -1.84 -6.75 2.83
N LEU A 121 -2.00 -5.51 3.28
CA LEU A 121 -2.05 -4.30 2.46
C LEU A 121 -0.84 -3.42 2.81
N ALA A 122 0.18 -3.38 1.95
CA ALA A 122 1.40 -2.59 2.21
C ALA A 122 1.51 -1.42 1.21
N LEU A 123 1.31 -0.19 1.70
CA LEU A 123 1.26 1.02 0.89
C LEU A 123 2.46 1.91 1.24
N PHE A 124 3.48 1.83 0.39
CA PHE A 124 4.65 2.71 0.36
C PHE A 124 4.40 3.92 -0.54
N ASP A 125 3.16 4.37 -0.56
CA ASP A 125 2.66 5.51 -1.30
C ASP A 125 3.09 6.85 -0.66
N ARG A 126 2.60 7.97 -1.20
CA ARG A 126 2.86 9.34 -0.71
C ARG A 126 4.27 9.85 -0.98
N ALA A 127 4.93 9.36 -2.02
CA ALA A 127 6.00 10.14 -2.64
C ALA A 127 5.42 11.45 -3.20
N ILE A 128 6.24 12.49 -3.37
CA ILE A 128 5.78 13.78 -3.89
C ILE A 128 6.73 14.23 -5.00
N ASN A 129 6.14 14.64 -6.12
CA ASN A 129 6.80 15.43 -7.15
C ASN A 129 5.82 16.47 -7.72
N ASP A 130 6.30 17.33 -8.60
CA ASP A 130 5.47 18.42 -9.15
C ASP A 130 4.27 17.91 -9.96
N GLY A 131 4.44 16.82 -10.70
CA GLY A 131 3.37 16.19 -11.48
C GLY A 131 2.23 15.70 -10.59
N SER A 132 2.61 14.97 -9.53
CA SER A 132 1.66 14.38 -8.58
C SER A 132 1.00 15.44 -7.72
N PHE A 133 1.73 16.49 -7.34
CA PHE A 133 1.16 17.62 -6.65
C PHE A 133 0.10 18.33 -7.51
N ARG A 134 0.39 18.61 -8.79
CA ARG A 134 -0.57 19.26 -9.70
C ARG A 134 -1.80 18.39 -9.93
N ARG A 135 -1.66 17.08 -10.18
CA ARG A 135 -2.82 16.19 -10.32
C ARG A 135 -3.63 16.12 -9.03
N GLN A 136 -2.97 15.93 -7.88
CA GLN A 136 -3.66 15.81 -6.59
C GLN A 136 -4.41 17.08 -6.24
N THR A 137 -3.84 18.27 -6.49
CA THR A 137 -4.54 19.55 -6.29
C THR A 137 -5.77 19.66 -7.20
N LYS A 138 -5.63 19.34 -8.50
CA LYS A 138 -6.76 19.37 -9.45
C LYS A 138 -7.87 18.38 -9.09
N THR A 139 -7.49 17.19 -8.62
CA THR A 139 -8.45 16.14 -8.25
C THR A 139 -9.07 16.43 -6.88
N GLY A 140 -8.31 17.01 -5.96
CA GLY A 140 -8.75 17.40 -4.63
C GLY A 140 -9.75 18.55 -4.66
N SER A 141 -9.65 19.48 -5.61
CA SER A 141 -10.60 20.60 -5.72
C SER A 141 -12.04 20.17 -6.06
N THR A 142 -12.24 18.94 -6.51
CA THR A 142 -13.57 18.37 -6.79
C THR A 142 -14.09 17.46 -5.67
N ARG A 143 -13.29 17.21 -4.62
CA ARG A 143 -13.65 16.31 -3.51
C ARG A 143 -14.27 17.09 -2.36
N THR A 144 -15.19 16.44 -1.67
CA THR A 144 -15.77 16.96 -0.43
C THR A 144 -14.73 16.94 0.71
N PRO A 145 -14.88 17.79 1.73
CA PRO A 145 -14.01 17.74 2.91
C PRO A 145 -13.97 16.37 3.59
N GLN A 146 -15.09 15.64 3.59
CA GLN A 146 -15.19 14.30 4.16
C GLN A 146 -14.37 13.28 3.36
N GLU A 147 -14.42 13.35 2.03
CA GLU A 147 -13.59 12.50 1.17
C GLU A 147 -12.11 12.78 1.36
N LEU A 148 -11.72 14.05 1.48
CA LEU A 148 -10.34 14.44 1.75
C LEU A 148 -9.86 13.98 3.14
N ALA A 149 -10.73 14.07 4.15
CA ALA A 149 -10.42 13.57 5.48
C ALA A 149 -10.18 12.05 5.47
N ALA A 150 -10.98 11.30 4.72
CA ALA A 150 -10.82 9.85 4.62
C ALA A 150 -9.48 9.41 3.97
N GLU A 151 -8.78 10.29 3.25
CA GLU A 151 -7.48 9.99 2.65
C GLU A 151 -6.31 9.96 3.64
N ASP A 152 -6.54 10.28 4.91
CA ASP A 152 -5.52 10.13 5.93
C ASP A 152 -5.16 8.65 6.15
N ALA A 153 -3.92 8.38 6.56
CA ALA A 153 -3.42 7.01 6.69
C ALA A 153 -4.18 6.20 7.76
N PHE A 154 -4.68 6.84 8.82
CA PHE A 154 -5.42 6.17 9.88
C PHE A 154 -6.84 5.83 9.43
N SER A 155 -7.53 6.75 8.74
CA SER A 155 -8.82 6.46 8.11
C SER A 155 -8.72 5.31 7.11
N LEU A 156 -7.66 5.30 6.29
CA LEU A 156 -7.40 4.19 5.38
C LEU A 156 -7.24 2.87 6.13
N ALA A 157 -6.39 2.83 7.16
CA ALA A 157 -6.18 1.62 7.97
C ALA A 157 -7.48 1.13 8.62
N LEU A 158 -8.30 2.06 9.13
CA LEU A 158 -9.59 1.74 9.75
C LEU A 158 -10.58 1.16 8.74
N ILE A 159 -10.70 1.78 7.56
CA ILE A 159 -11.57 1.28 6.48
C ILE A 159 -11.08 -0.08 6.01
N ALA A 160 -9.77 -0.27 5.82
CA ALA A 160 -9.18 -1.55 5.43
C ALA A 160 -9.51 -2.65 6.44
N ALA A 161 -9.38 -2.37 7.75
CA ALA A 161 -9.74 -3.29 8.81
C ALA A 161 -11.25 -3.65 8.79
N PHE A 162 -12.13 -2.66 8.62
CA PHE A 162 -13.58 -2.93 8.45
C PHE A 162 -13.91 -3.72 7.19
N ARG A 163 -13.03 -3.68 6.18
CA ARG A 163 -13.16 -4.50 4.97
C ARG A 163 -12.56 -5.89 5.07
N GLY A 164 -11.93 -6.20 6.19
CA GLY A 164 -11.40 -7.52 6.49
C GLY A 164 -9.92 -7.70 6.17
N VAL A 165 -9.22 -6.63 5.79
CA VAL A 165 -7.75 -6.68 5.62
C VAL A 165 -7.13 -7.00 6.98
N MET A 166 -6.33 -8.07 7.03
CA MET A 166 -5.79 -8.56 8.30
C MET A 166 -4.65 -7.69 8.85
N CYS A 167 -3.77 -7.21 7.97
CA CYS A 167 -2.67 -6.32 8.34
C CYS A 167 -2.46 -5.22 7.31
N THR A 168 -2.21 -4.00 7.79
CA THR A 168 -1.91 -2.85 6.94
C THR A 168 -0.57 -2.23 7.32
N VAL A 169 0.30 -1.97 6.35
CA VAL A 169 1.56 -1.24 6.49
C VAL A 169 1.45 0.04 5.67
N LEU A 170 1.62 1.21 6.27
CA LEU A 170 1.39 2.50 5.62
C LEU A 170 2.51 3.49 5.89
N ALA A 171 2.85 4.28 4.88
CA ALA A 171 3.53 5.55 5.09
C ALA A 171 2.54 6.60 5.67
N VAL A 172 2.78 7.05 6.90
CA VAL A 172 1.92 8.06 7.56
C VAL A 172 2.24 9.51 7.14
N ALA A 173 3.43 9.73 6.63
CA ALA A 173 3.93 11.02 6.15
C ALA A 173 4.48 10.89 4.72
N PRO A 174 4.67 12.00 3.98
CA PRO A 174 5.36 11.96 2.71
C PRO A 174 6.77 11.39 2.82
N VAL A 175 7.16 10.55 1.86
CA VAL A 175 8.46 9.87 1.84
C VAL A 175 9.18 10.16 0.53
N PRO A 176 10.49 10.44 0.51
CA PRO A 176 11.23 10.50 -0.75
C PRO A 176 11.07 9.23 -1.56
N VAL A 177 10.82 9.35 -2.87
CA VAL A 177 10.59 8.19 -3.76
C VAL A 177 11.67 7.12 -3.64
N ALA A 178 12.94 7.53 -3.64
CA ALA A 178 14.08 6.61 -3.50
C ALA A 178 14.06 5.82 -2.18
N LEU A 179 13.59 6.44 -1.08
CA LEU A 179 13.42 5.74 0.19
C LEU A 179 12.21 4.81 0.14
N GLY A 180 11.09 5.23 -0.44
CA GLY A 180 9.90 4.39 -0.64
C GLY A 180 10.21 3.13 -1.46
N MET A 181 10.96 3.28 -2.56
CA MET A 181 11.45 2.17 -3.40
C MET A 181 12.28 1.17 -2.59
N ARG A 182 13.28 1.65 -1.84
CA ARG A 182 14.14 0.78 -1.02
C ARG A 182 13.37 0.10 0.10
N CYS A 183 12.42 0.80 0.72
CA CYS A 183 11.58 0.23 1.76
C CYS A 183 10.69 -0.87 1.20
N LEU A 184 10.01 -0.63 0.07
CA LEU A 184 9.20 -1.66 -0.58
C LEU A 184 10.06 -2.86 -0.99
N GLU A 185 11.22 -2.64 -1.60
CA GLU A 185 12.10 -3.75 -2.02
C GLU A 185 12.54 -4.61 -0.84
N ALA A 186 13.06 -3.97 0.21
CA ALA A 186 13.50 -4.68 1.41
C ALA A 186 12.33 -5.44 2.05
N PHE A 187 11.18 -4.78 2.20
CA PHE A 187 9.98 -5.38 2.77
C PHE A 187 9.50 -6.59 1.96
N ALA A 188 9.34 -6.43 0.65
CA ALA A 188 8.83 -7.47 -0.24
C ALA A 188 9.76 -8.71 -0.27
N ARG A 189 11.08 -8.50 -0.22
CA ARG A 189 12.06 -9.60 -0.17
C ARG A 189 11.97 -10.37 1.16
N GLU A 190 11.86 -9.69 2.29
CA GLU A 190 11.68 -10.35 3.59
C GLU A 190 10.37 -11.15 3.63
N MET A 191 9.28 -10.59 3.09
CA MET A 191 7.99 -11.29 2.99
C MET A 191 8.09 -12.54 2.11
N ARG A 192 8.80 -12.47 0.98
CA ARG A 192 9.06 -13.61 0.09
C ARG A 192 9.86 -14.71 0.79
N GLU A 193 10.78 -14.36 1.69
CA GLU A 193 11.53 -15.32 2.52
C GLU A 193 10.68 -15.94 3.64
N GLY A 194 9.39 -15.61 3.74
CA GLY A 194 8.48 -16.12 4.76
C GLY A 194 8.70 -15.49 6.14
N ARG A 195 9.39 -14.33 6.20
CA ARG A 195 9.56 -13.60 7.44
C ARG A 195 8.24 -12.99 7.89
N THR A 196 8.12 -12.75 9.19
CA THR A 196 6.95 -12.06 9.73
C THR A 196 6.98 -10.59 9.32
N ILE A 197 5.80 -9.96 9.25
CA ILE A 197 5.67 -8.52 8.97
C ILE A 197 6.50 -7.70 9.95
N GLY A 198 6.54 -8.08 11.24
CA GLY A 198 7.37 -7.41 12.23
C GLY A 198 8.87 -7.45 11.89
N LYS A 199 9.39 -8.60 11.45
CA LYS A 199 10.80 -8.72 11.01
C LYS A 199 11.08 -7.94 9.72
N ALA A 200 10.15 -7.96 8.78
CA ALA A 200 10.25 -7.12 7.58
C ALA A 200 10.30 -5.62 7.94
N MET A 201 9.50 -5.17 8.93
CA MET A 201 9.50 -3.79 9.41
C MET A 201 10.77 -3.40 10.18
N GLU A 202 11.31 -4.29 11.01
CA GLU A 202 12.61 -4.07 11.68
C GLU A 202 13.72 -3.75 10.66
N ARG A 203 13.71 -4.42 9.49
CA ARG A 203 14.66 -4.17 8.41
C ARG A 203 14.52 -2.77 7.80
N LEU A 204 13.34 -2.17 7.83
CA LEU A 204 13.11 -0.82 7.30
C LEU A 204 13.71 0.25 8.20
N LEU A 205 13.78 0.01 9.51
CA LEU A 205 14.28 0.98 10.49
C LEU A 205 15.76 1.32 10.31
N VAL A 206 16.53 0.44 9.65
CA VAL A 206 17.95 0.65 9.37
C VAL A 206 18.22 1.27 8.00
N LEU A 207 17.18 1.51 7.19
CA LEU A 207 17.32 2.15 5.89
C LEU A 207 17.39 3.67 6.05
N THR A 208 18.49 4.26 5.57
CA THR A 208 18.69 5.71 5.54
C THR A 208 18.50 6.25 4.13
N ALA A 209 17.91 7.44 4.00
CA ALA A 209 17.90 8.15 2.73
C ALA A 209 19.33 8.55 2.33
N PRO A 210 19.70 8.54 1.04
CA PRO A 210 20.98 9.08 0.59
C PRO A 210 21.14 10.55 1.00
N ALA A 211 22.34 10.94 1.45
CA ALA A 211 22.64 12.32 1.77
C ALA A 211 22.43 13.22 0.53
N GLY A 212 21.62 14.28 0.66
CA GLY A 212 21.43 15.28 -0.39
C GLY A 212 20.05 15.27 -1.10
N VAL A 213 19.16 14.33 -0.80
CA VAL A 213 17.78 14.37 -1.31
C VAL A 213 16.99 15.46 -0.56
N ARG A 214 17.01 16.68 -1.09
CA ARG A 214 16.20 17.78 -0.56
C ARG A 214 14.73 17.51 -0.86
N HIS A 215 13.91 17.49 0.18
CA HIS A 215 12.45 17.54 0.03
C HIS A 215 12.09 18.81 -0.74
N ALA A 216 11.32 18.69 -1.82
CA ALA A 216 10.51 19.80 -2.27
C ALA A 216 9.61 20.18 -1.08
N ARG A 217 9.83 21.36 -0.51
CA ARG A 217 8.94 21.87 0.54
C ARG A 217 7.54 22.00 -0.08
N PRO A 218 6.48 21.60 0.64
CA PRO A 218 5.11 21.75 0.19
C PRO A 218 4.75 23.22 -0.08
#